data_AF-A0A0K9P025-F1
#
_entry.id   AF-A0A0K9P025-F1
#
_cell.length_a   1.000
_cell.length_b   1.000
_cell.length_c   1.000
_cell.angle_alpha   90.00
_cell.angle_beta   90.00
_cell.angle_gamma   90.00
#
_symmetry.space_group_name_H-M   'P 1'
#
loop_
_entity.id
_entity.type
_entity.pdbx_description
1 polymer ?
#
loop_
_entity_poly.entity_id
_entity_poly.type
_entity_poly.pdbx_seq_one_letter_code
_entity_poly.pdbx_strand_id
1 'polypeptide(L)'
;SARELMFGRAIGFAPNGVYWRMLRGISASHLFAPRRIAAHEPSRQEDCRSMLMRIGNEMNLSGSVKLRSHLQATALSNIMGSVFGKRKFNASSIGRRMGAGNSPSTHRRGRIDLAGSANLMRRP
;
A
#
# COMPACT_ATOMS: atom_id res chain seq x y z
N SER A 1 -6.21 7.54 -28.42
CA SER A 1 -6.05 6.17 -27.88
C SER A 1 -5.22 6.19 -26.58
N ALA A 2 -4.92 5.04 -25.95
CA ALA A 2 -4.11 4.99 -24.72
C ALA A 2 -2.70 5.61 -24.88
N ARG A 3 -2.05 5.40 -26.04
CA ARG A 3 -0.75 6.01 -26.38
C ARG A 3 -0.81 7.55 -26.37
N GLU A 4 -1.94 8.10 -26.80
CA GLU A 4 -2.19 9.53 -26.89
C GLU A 4 -2.42 10.16 -25.49
N LEU A 5 -3.13 9.44 -24.61
CA LEU A 5 -3.25 9.80 -23.20
C LEU A 5 -1.89 9.80 -22.48
N MET A 6 -1.08 8.76 -22.70
CA MET A 6 0.22 8.60 -22.04
C MET A 6 1.32 9.54 -22.56
N PHE A 7 1.34 9.84 -23.87
CA PHE A 7 2.48 10.54 -24.50
C PHE A 7 2.11 11.77 -25.33
N GLY A 8 0.86 11.95 -25.75
CA GLY A 8 0.42 13.11 -26.55
C GLY A 8 -0.24 14.22 -25.72
N ARG A 9 -0.93 13.85 -24.63
CA ARG A 9 -1.74 14.75 -23.79
C ARG A 9 -1.30 14.79 -22.32
N ALA A 10 -0.30 13.99 -21.95
CA ALA A 10 0.30 14.00 -20.62
C ALA A 10 1.20 15.23 -20.43
N ILE A 11 1.07 15.91 -19.28
CA ILE A 11 1.80 17.14 -18.94
C ILE A 11 3.33 17.00 -18.99
N GLY A 12 3.86 15.80 -18.72
CA GLY A 12 5.29 15.50 -18.76
C GLY A 12 5.87 15.21 -20.15
N PHE A 13 5.01 15.00 -21.16
CA PHE A 13 5.41 14.67 -22.54
C PHE A 13 4.94 15.72 -23.57
N ALA A 14 4.07 16.66 -23.18
CA ALA A 14 3.66 17.75 -24.04
C ALA A 14 4.83 18.72 -24.34
N PRO A 15 5.04 19.13 -25.61
CA PRO A 15 6.10 20.07 -25.98
C PRO A 15 5.86 21.46 -25.37
N ASN A 16 6.95 22.21 -25.16
CA ASN A 16 6.89 23.56 -24.59
C ASN A 16 6.06 24.49 -25.52
N GLY A 17 4.94 24.99 -25.00
CA GLY A 17 3.96 25.75 -25.76
C GLY A 17 2.78 26.19 -24.88
N VAL A 18 1.75 26.77 -25.50
CA VAL A 18 0.58 27.31 -24.77
C VAL A 18 -0.12 26.21 -23.96
N TYR A 19 -0.34 25.03 -24.55
CA TYR A 19 -0.99 23.89 -23.90
C TYR A 19 -0.26 23.42 -22.63
N TRP A 20 1.07 23.23 -22.70
CA TRP A 20 1.90 22.84 -21.56
C TRP A 20 1.97 23.91 -20.47
N ARG A 21 2.07 25.20 -20.85
CA ARG A 21 1.98 26.32 -19.91
C ARG A 21 0.63 26.37 -19.20
N MET A 22 -0.47 26.19 -19.94
CA MET A 22 -1.84 26.15 -19.39
C MET A 22 -2.02 24.97 -18.42
N LEU A 23 -1.57 23.76 -18.78
CA LEU A 23 -1.62 22.59 -17.90
C LEU A 23 -0.83 22.81 -16.60
N ARG A 24 0.37 23.42 -16.67
CA ARG A 24 1.17 23.75 -15.48
C ARG A 24 0.50 24.83 -14.62
N GLY A 25 -0.10 25.84 -15.24
CA GLY A 25 -0.89 26.87 -14.54
C GLY A 25 -2.08 26.27 -13.77
N ILE A 26 -2.93 25.47 -14.43
CA ILE A 26 -4.07 24.79 -13.81
C ILE A 26 -3.60 23.87 -12.67
N SER A 27 -2.51 23.13 -12.89
CA SER A 27 -1.94 22.23 -11.85
C SER A 27 -1.46 23.01 -10.63
N ALA A 28 -0.75 24.12 -10.81
CA ALA A 28 -0.29 24.98 -9.72
C ALA A 28 -1.46 25.63 -8.96
N SER A 29 -2.45 26.17 -9.69
CA SER A 29 -3.58 26.90 -9.10
C SER A 29 -4.63 26.02 -8.42
N HIS A 30 -4.72 24.72 -8.74
CA HIS A 30 -5.78 23.84 -8.23
C HIS A 30 -5.31 22.54 -7.55
N LEU A 31 -4.20 21.94 -8.01
CA LEU A 31 -3.66 20.72 -7.39
C LEU A 31 -2.64 21.05 -6.30
N PHE A 32 -1.72 21.97 -6.61
CA PHE A 32 -0.59 22.35 -5.75
C PHE A 32 -0.74 23.73 -5.08
N ALA A 33 -1.96 24.27 -5.04
CA ALA A 33 -2.22 25.55 -4.38
C ALA A 33 -1.90 25.45 -2.87
N PRO A 34 -1.32 26.48 -2.22
CA PRO A 34 -0.96 26.43 -0.79
C PRO A 34 -2.12 26.00 0.11
N ARG A 35 -3.35 26.48 -0.15
CA ARG A 35 -4.58 26.08 0.57
C ARG A 35 -4.88 24.57 0.43
N ARG A 36 -4.59 23.96 -0.72
CA ARG A 36 -4.79 22.52 -0.97
C ARG A 36 -3.69 21.69 -0.30
N ILE A 37 -2.43 22.14 -0.35
CA ILE A 37 -1.31 21.50 0.33
C ILE A 37 -1.54 21.49 1.85
N ALA A 38 -1.96 22.62 2.43
CA ALA A 38 -2.30 22.73 3.85
C ALA A 38 -3.50 21.84 4.23
N ALA A 39 -4.56 21.79 3.43
CA ALA A 39 -5.74 20.95 3.70
C ALA A 39 -5.44 19.45 3.78
N HIS A 40 -4.40 18.97 3.07
CA HIS A 40 -3.94 17.57 3.13
C HIS A 40 -2.91 17.30 4.24
N GLU A 41 -2.47 18.31 4.98
CA GLU A 41 -1.38 18.16 5.94
C GLU A 41 -1.67 17.21 7.12
N PRO A 42 -2.85 17.25 7.79
CA PRO A 42 -3.15 16.29 8.85
C PRO A 42 -3.11 14.83 8.38
N SER A 43 -3.45 14.57 7.11
CA SER A 43 -3.32 13.23 6.52
C SER A 43 -1.85 12.81 6.38
N ARG A 44 -0.98 13.72 5.89
CA ARG A 44 0.47 13.45 5.79
C ARG A 44 1.11 13.21 7.16
N GLN A 45 0.70 13.97 8.17
CA GLN A 45 1.20 13.81 9.53
C GLN A 45 0.82 12.44 10.12
N GLU A 46 -0.43 11.98 9.95
CA GLU A 46 -0.86 10.65 10.41
C GLU A 46 -0.23 9.49 9.58
N ASP A 47 -0.12 9.64 8.25
CA ASP A 47 0.61 8.70 7.40
C ASP A 47 2.07 8.52 7.87
N CYS A 48 2.76 9.63 8.17
CA CYS A 48 4.12 9.62 8.72
C CYS A 48 4.19 9.05 10.15
N ARG A 49 3.23 9.37 11.04
CA ARG A 49 3.18 8.82 12.40
C ARG A 49 3.00 7.30 12.37
N SER A 50 2.08 6.81 11.53
CA SER A 50 1.85 5.38 11.28
C SER A 50 3.10 4.70 10.71
N MET A 51 3.83 5.37 9.81
CA MET A 51 5.12 4.90 9.29
C MET A 51 6.18 4.73 10.39
N LEU A 52 6.35 5.74 11.25
CA LEU A 52 7.34 5.72 12.34
C LEU A 52 7.02 4.64 13.38
N MET A 53 5.75 4.46 13.75
CA MET A 53 5.32 3.35 14.61
C MET A 53 5.69 1.98 14.02
N ARG A 54 5.50 1.80 12.70
CA ARG A 54 5.86 0.55 12.01
C ARG A 54 7.36 0.32 11.89
N ILE A 55 8.14 1.39 11.71
CA ILE A 55 9.61 1.37 11.70
C ILE A 55 10.15 0.96 13.07
N GLY A 56 9.67 1.58 14.16
CA GLY A 56 10.07 1.21 15.52
C GLY A 56 9.73 -0.25 15.85
N ASN A 57 8.57 -0.73 15.41
CA ASN A 57 8.18 -2.13 15.59
C ASN A 57 9.05 -3.12 14.76
N GLU A 58 9.42 -2.79 13.52
CA GLU A 58 10.35 -3.63 12.73
C GLU A 58 11.75 -3.67 13.38
N MET A 59 12.25 -2.53 13.87
CA MET A 59 13.52 -2.43 14.58
C MET A 59 13.53 -3.29 15.85
N ASN A 60 12.50 -3.16 16.69
CA ASN A 60 12.38 -3.93 17.94
C ASN A 60 12.28 -5.44 17.73
N LEU A 61 11.67 -5.89 16.62
CA LEU A 61 11.48 -7.32 16.31
C LEU A 61 12.63 -7.97 15.55
N SER A 62 13.47 -7.18 14.84
CA SER A 62 14.44 -7.73 13.88
C SER A 62 15.80 -7.03 13.82
N GLY A 63 16.04 -6.04 14.67
CA GLY A 63 17.31 -5.28 14.74
C GLY A 63 17.65 -4.49 13.46
N SER A 64 16.75 -4.43 12.49
CA SER A 64 16.96 -3.83 11.18
C SER A 64 15.63 -3.31 10.61
N VAL A 65 15.68 -2.44 9.59
CA VAL A 65 14.48 -1.78 9.04
C VAL A 65 14.55 -1.71 7.51
N LYS A 66 13.55 -2.26 6.81
CA LYS A 66 13.45 -2.20 5.34
C LYS A 66 12.80 -0.90 4.87
N LEU A 67 13.47 0.23 5.14
CA LEU A 67 12.96 1.60 5.00
C LEU A 67 12.27 1.88 3.65
N ARG A 68 12.80 1.35 2.54
CA ARG A 68 12.18 1.49 1.20
C ARG A 68 10.71 1.04 1.19
N SER A 69 10.37 -0.06 1.87
CA SER A 69 9.01 -0.60 1.89
C SER A 69 8.03 0.30 2.65
N HIS A 70 8.50 0.94 3.74
CA HIS A 70 7.72 1.92 4.50
C HIS A 70 7.52 3.20 3.69
N LEU A 71 8.60 3.79 3.15
CA LEU A 71 8.52 4.99 2.32
C LEU A 71 7.60 4.81 1.10
N GLN A 72 7.69 3.67 0.41
CA GLN A 72 6.80 3.37 -0.72
C GLN A 72 5.34 3.25 -0.31
N ALA A 73 5.04 2.59 0.82
CA ALA A 73 3.67 2.47 1.32
C ALA A 73 3.08 3.83 1.75
N THR A 74 3.87 4.64 2.46
CA THR A 74 3.47 5.97 2.97
C THR A 74 3.30 6.98 1.84
N ALA A 75 4.21 7.00 0.86
CA ALA A 75 4.08 7.83 -0.34
C ALA A 75 2.82 7.47 -1.15
N LEU A 76 2.52 6.17 -1.30
CA LEU A 76 1.29 5.72 -1.95
C LEU A 76 0.03 6.11 -1.17
N SER A 77 0.04 6.01 0.17
CA SER A 77 -1.08 6.47 1.01
C SER A 77 -1.35 7.97 0.82
N ASN A 78 -0.31 8.80 0.91
CA ASN A 78 -0.38 10.25 0.70
C ASN A 78 -0.91 10.61 -0.71
N ILE A 79 -0.45 9.92 -1.77
CA ILE A 79 -0.97 10.13 -3.14
C ILE A 79 -2.45 9.72 -3.23
N MET A 80 -2.83 8.56 -2.66
CA MET A 80 -4.22 8.09 -2.68
C MET A 80 -5.17 9.00 -1.90
N GLY A 81 -4.73 9.56 -0.77
CA GLY A 81 -5.47 10.56 0.01
C GLY A 81 -5.58 11.90 -0.73
N SER A 82 -4.46 12.42 -1.24
CA SER A 82 -4.38 13.78 -1.82
C SER A 82 -5.03 13.89 -3.20
N VAL A 83 -4.88 12.86 -4.06
CA VAL A 83 -5.37 12.87 -5.45
C VAL A 83 -6.76 12.26 -5.57
N PHE A 84 -7.02 11.15 -4.87
CA PHE A 84 -8.27 10.37 -5.01
C PHE A 84 -9.20 10.45 -3.80
N GLY A 85 -8.83 11.17 -2.73
CA GLY A 85 -9.60 11.25 -1.48
C GLY A 85 -9.65 9.95 -0.67
N LYS A 86 -8.89 8.91 -1.05
CA LYS A 86 -8.98 7.57 -0.46
C LYS A 86 -8.02 7.44 0.71
N ARG A 87 -8.56 7.69 1.91
CA ARG A 87 -7.82 7.87 3.19
C ARG A 87 -7.02 6.66 3.72
N LYS A 88 -7.14 5.45 3.15
CA LYS A 88 -6.40 4.25 3.59
C LYS A 88 -6.10 3.33 2.41
N PHE A 89 -4.86 3.29 1.93
CA PHE A 89 -4.38 2.24 1.03
C PHE A 89 -3.86 1.06 1.86
N ASN A 90 -4.47 -0.13 1.75
CA ASN A 90 -4.09 -1.27 2.58
C ASN A 90 -2.85 -2.00 2.01
N ALA A 91 -1.67 -1.45 2.31
CA ALA A 91 -0.36 -1.92 1.81
C ALA A 91 0.03 -3.35 2.23
N SER A 92 -0.72 -3.98 3.15
CA SER A 92 -0.60 -5.41 3.49
C SER A 92 -0.90 -6.36 2.32
N SER A 93 -1.39 -5.82 1.20
CA SER A 93 -1.55 -6.50 -0.09
C SER A 93 -0.26 -6.53 -0.94
N ILE A 94 0.57 -5.49 -0.87
CA ILE A 94 1.79 -5.36 -1.69
C ILE A 94 2.90 -6.28 -1.15
N GLY A 95 3.14 -6.26 0.16
CA GLY A 95 4.21 -7.04 0.80
C GLY A 95 4.10 -8.56 0.60
N ARG A 96 2.89 -9.09 0.36
CA ARG A 96 2.63 -10.54 0.21
C ARG A 96 2.84 -11.09 -1.20
N ARG A 97 3.07 -10.25 -2.23
CA ARG A 97 3.31 -10.73 -3.62
C ARG A 97 4.78 -10.79 -4.05
N MET A 98 5.72 -10.34 -3.20
CA MET A 98 7.16 -10.27 -3.51
C MET A 98 8.03 -11.16 -2.59
N GLY A 99 7.45 -12.22 -2.01
CA GLY A 99 8.17 -13.07 -1.04
C GLY A 99 7.68 -14.52 -0.90
N ALA A 100 6.70 -14.96 -1.69
CA ALA A 100 6.19 -16.34 -1.67
C ALA A 100 6.96 -17.21 -2.70
N GLY A 101 8.25 -17.41 -2.45
CA GLY A 101 9.23 -17.93 -3.42
C GLY A 101 10.03 -19.16 -2.97
N ASN A 102 9.52 -19.96 -2.02
CA ASN A 102 9.99 -21.33 -1.82
C ASN A 102 8.96 -22.16 -1.05
N SER A 103 8.77 -23.41 -1.46
CA SER A 103 7.98 -24.43 -0.74
C SER A 103 8.91 -25.49 -0.16
N PRO A 104 8.42 -26.31 0.79
CA PRO A 104 8.65 -27.76 0.62
C PRO A 104 7.37 -28.55 0.37
N SER A 105 7.37 -29.26 -0.76
CA SER A 105 6.79 -30.59 -1.02
C SER A 105 5.78 -31.20 -0.02
N THR A 106 4.60 -31.53 -0.53
CA THR A 106 3.59 -32.41 0.09
C THR A 106 4.07 -33.85 0.28
N HIS A 107 4.32 -34.29 1.52
CA HIS A 107 4.68 -35.65 1.93
C HIS A 107 4.35 -35.85 3.43
N ARG A 108 3.88 -36.97 3.99
CA ARG A 108 2.97 -38.10 3.59
C ARG A 108 2.17 -38.45 4.90
N ARG A 109 1.52 -39.58 5.23
CA ARG A 109 1.22 -40.91 4.65
C ARG A 109 0.00 -41.50 5.40
N GLY A 110 -1.05 -41.94 4.69
CA GLY A 110 -1.92 -43.06 5.12
C GLY A 110 -3.02 -42.83 6.18
N ARG A 111 -4.27 -42.84 5.70
CA ARG A 111 -5.49 -43.43 6.30
C ARG A 111 -5.27 -44.50 7.39
N ILE A 112 -5.98 -44.38 8.51
CA ILE A 112 -6.78 -45.47 9.10
C ILE A 112 -8.08 -44.92 9.68
N ASP A 113 -9.20 -45.51 9.27
CA ASP A 113 -10.51 -45.33 9.88
C ASP A 113 -10.65 -46.38 11.00
N LEU A 114 -11.13 -46.00 12.19
CA LEU A 114 -11.45 -46.98 13.25
C LEU A 114 -12.59 -46.45 14.12
N ALA A 115 -13.79 -46.97 13.88
CA ALA A 115 -14.94 -46.77 14.74
C ALA A 115 -14.93 -47.81 15.87
N GLY A 116 -15.38 -47.44 17.07
CA GLY A 116 -15.61 -48.40 18.15
C GLY A 116 -15.60 -47.81 19.56
N SER A 117 -16.75 -47.87 20.22
CA SER A 117 -16.93 -48.11 21.66
C SER A 117 -16.10 -47.31 22.68
N ALA A 118 -16.78 -46.39 23.38
CA ALA A 118 -16.88 -46.47 24.85
C ALA A 118 -18.09 -45.67 25.37
N ASN A 119 -19.18 -46.36 25.71
CA ASN A 119 -20.26 -45.81 26.54
C ASN A 119 -19.82 -45.87 28.01
N LEU A 120 -19.83 -44.75 28.74
CA LEU A 120 -20.16 -44.79 30.16
C LEU A 120 -20.77 -43.49 30.70
N MET A 121 -22.10 -43.46 30.74
CA MET A 121 -22.87 -42.52 31.54
C MET A 121 -22.62 -42.78 33.04
N ARG A 122 -22.10 -41.79 33.78
CA ARG A 122 -22.04 -41.82 35.25
C ARG A 122 -22.72 -40.59 35.88
N ARG A 123 -23.93 -40.84 36.38
CA ARG A 123 -24.59 -40.17 37.51
C ARG A 123 -23.96 -40.67 38.84
N PRO A 124 -24.21 -40.07 40.02
CA PRO A 124 -25.51 -39.53 40.52
C PRO A 124 -26.08 -38.31 39.78
#